data_AF-A0A954PPZ6-F1
#
_entry.id   AF-A0A954PPZ6-F1
#
_cell.length_a   1.000
_cell.length_b   1.000
_cell.length_c   1.000
_cell.angle_alpha   90.00
_cell.angle_beta   90.00
_cell.angle_gamma   90.00
#
_symmetry.space_group_name_H-M   'P 1'
#
loop_
_entity.id
_entity.type
_entity.pdbx_description
1 polymer ?
#
loop_
_entity_poly.entity_id
_entity_poly.type
_entity_poly.pdbx_seq_one_letter_code
_entity_poly.pdbx_strand_id
1 'polypeptide(L)'
;ESGQPRRSLYIQSRRSRPVALLQTFDAPVMETNCESRANSTVATQSLMLLNGQFILDQSAKLADRAASEAESISGERLATLPELPKLKQSLWRYGFGYFDETTGQTVFTAFPHWTGDQWRGGQQLPDPTLGWALLHSSGGHPDSAERAVIRRWVADGDCQIIIDGKLSHPSENGDGVRGRIVSNRSGVVGNWDAHHGEVDTRVDRIEINDGDTIDFIVDCRSNHTSDSFNWPITLTVHRPGEDELKLSSQQQFAGPAESTEKLPAQIVRAWQLAYCRDPDEDELKMSVEFLAKQIQTMIASPPSVPQGRTIFQQAMTNLCQSLLSSNEFLYVE
;
A
#
# COMPACT_ATOMS: atom_id res chain seq x y z
N GLU A 1 -3.42 34.39 -16.31
CA GLU A 1 -4.53 34.42 -15.33
C GLU A 1 -4.83 33.02 -14.78
N SER A 2 -3.90 32.43 -14.03
CA SER A 2 -4.08 31.13 -13.36
C SER A 2 -3.98 31.36 -11.86
N GLY A 3 -5.10 31.39 -11.13
CA GLY A 3 -5.07 31.57 -9.68
C GLY A 3 -6.33 32.12 -9.01
N GLN A 4 -7.34 32.57 -9.75
CA GLN A 4 -8.62 32.95 -9.14
C GLN A 4 -9.61 31.76 -9.17
N PRO A 5 -10.22 31.39 -8.03
CA PRO A 5 -11.24 30.35 -8.01
C PRO A 5 -12.44 30.78 -8.83
N ARG A 6 -12.72 30.05 -9.92
CA ARG A 6 -13.92 30.25 -10.74
C ARG A 6 -15.07 29.48 -10.08
N ARG A 7 -16.22 30.13 -9.87
CA ARG A 7 -17.46 29.48 -9.40
C ARG A 7 -18.21 28.73 -10.52
N SER A 8 -17.64 28.67 -11.71
CA SER A 8 -18.24 28.07 -12.90
C SER A 8 -17.33 26.97 -13.43
N LEU A 9 -17.94 25.82 -13.76
CA LEU A 9 -17.29 24.76 -14.52
C LEU A 9 -17.30 25.14 -16.00
N TYR A 10 -16.13 25.12 -16.64
CA TYR A 10 -15.99 25.37 -18.07
C TYR A 10 -15.69 24.05 -18.77
N ILE A 11 -16.46 23.72 -19.80
CA ILE A 11 -16.16 22.60 -20.69
C ILE A 11 -15.74 23.17 -22.05
N GLN A 12 -14.70 22.61 -22.66
CA GLN A 12 -14.40 22.91 -24.06
C GLN A 12 -15.43 22.20 -24.94
N SER A 13 -16.40 22.94 -25.48
CA SER A 13 -17.38 22.40 -26.43
C SER A 13 -16.90 22.57 -27.87
N ARG A 14 -16.66 21.45 -28.57
CA ARG A 14 -16.38 21.42 -30.02
C ARG A 14 -17.55 20.78 -30.74
N ARG A 15 -18.16 21.51 -31.67
CA ARG A 15 -19.31 21.01 -32.45
C ARG A 15 -19.02 19.70 -33.20
N SER A 16 -17.81 19.55 -33.73
CA SER A 16 -17.37 18.34 -34.45
C SER A 16 -16.92 17.20 -33.54
N ARG A 17 -16.84 17.44 -32.22
CA ARG A 17 -16.31 16.48 -31.24
C ARG A 17 -17.05 16.63 -29.91
N PRO A 18 -18.34 16.26 -29.87
CA PRO A 18 -19.15 16.35 -28.65
C PRO A 18 -18.55 15.46 -27.56
N VAL A 19 -18.77 15.85 -26.29
CA VAL A 19 -18.32 15.06 -25.14
C VAL A 19 -19.19 13.82 -25.05
N ALA A 20 -18.56 12.64 -25.13
CA ALA A 20 -19.27 11.35 -25.20
C ALA A 20 -20.24 11.12 -24.04
N LEU A 21 -19.84 11.51 -22.83
CA LEU A 21 -20.70 11.43 -21.64
C LEU A 21 -21.97 12.26 -21.84
N LEU A 22 -21.83 13.55 -22.12
CA LEU A 22 -22.98 14.45 -22.32
C LEU A 22 -23.89 13.98 -23.47
N GLN A 23 -23.31 13.48 -24.57
CA GLN A 23 -24.09 12.95 -25.68
C GLN A 23 -24.94 11.73 -25.28
N THR A 24 -24.41 10.87 -24.40
CA THR A 24 -25.15 9.68 -23.92
C THR A 24 -26.29 10.09 -22.98
N PHE A 25 -26.14 11.22 -22.30
CA PHE A 25 -27.13 11.82 -21.41
C PHE A 25 -27.95 12.92 -22.11
N ASP A 26 -28.35 12.65 -23.36
CA ASP A 26 -29.30 13.46 -24.13
C ASP A 26 -28.95 14.96 -24.20
N ALA A 27 -27.65 15.30 -24.24
CA ALA A 27 -27.22 16.68 -24.39
C ALA A 27 -27.83 17.32 -25.66
N PRO A 28 -28.29 18.57 -25.56
CA PRO A 28 -28.99 19.21 -26.66
C PRO A 28 -28.09 19.36 -27.89
N VAL A 29 -28.56 18.85 -29.02
CA VAL A 29 -27.92 19.06 -30.32
C VAL A 29 -28.47 20.35 -30.95
N MET A 30 -27.58 21.24 -31.37
CA MET A 30 -27.94 22.54 -31.97
C MET A 30 -28.32 22.40 -33.46
N GLU A 31 -29.08 21.36 -33.81
CA GLU A 31 -29.56 21.09 -35.17
C GLU A 31 -31.05 21.36 -35.31
N THR A 32 -31.84 21.08 -34.27
CA THR A 32 -33.30 21.20 -34.26
C THR A 32 -33.78 22.00 -33.06
N ASN A 33 -34.67 22.96 -33.31
CA ASN A 33 -35.37 23.68 -32.23
C ASN A 33 -36.30 22.68 -31.52
N CYS A 34 -36.02 22.40 -30.25
CA CYS A 34 -36.84 21.53 -29.42
C CYS A 34 -37.21 22.28 -28.14
N GLU A 35 -38.50 22.38 -27.85
CA GLU A 35 -39.04 23.08 -26.67
C GLU A 35 -39.11 22.21 -25.42
N SER A 36 -38.89 20.89 -25.59
CA SER A 36 -38.87 19.91 -24.50
C SER A 36 -37.59 19.10 -24.53
N ARG A 37 -37.05 18.80 -23.35
CA ARG A 37 -35.90 17.90 -23.21
C ARG A 37 -36.38 16.46 -23.34
N ALA A 38 -35.71 15.65 -24.16
CA ALA A 38 -35.91 14.21 -24.15
C ALA A 38 -35.38 13.67 -22.82
N ASN A 39 -36.14 12.79 -22.18
CA ASN A 39 -35.69 12.03 -21.02
C ASN A 39 -35.68 10.56 -21.41
N SER A 40 -34.48 9.99 -21.52
CA SER A 40 -34.29 8.57 -21.83
C SER A 40 -33.78 7.84 -20.61
N THR A 41 -34.20 6.58 -20.45
CA THR A 41 -33.61 5.63 -19.51
C THR A 41 -33.09 4.44 -20.31
N VAL A 42 -32.01 4.65 -21.07
CA VAL A 42 -31.46 3.64 -21.97
C VAL A 42 -30.30 2.89 -21.30
N ALA A 43 -30.18 1.60 -21.58
CA ALA A 43 -29.12 0.76 -21.01
C ALA A 43 -27.71 1.30 -21.28
N THR A 44 -27.52 2.05 -22.37
CA THR A 44 -26.24 2.69 -22.70
C THR A 44 -25.84 3.77 -21.70
N GLN A 45 -26.79 4.47 -21.07
CA GLN A 45 -26.50 5.44 -20.01
C GLN A 45 -25.96 4.72 -18.78
N SER A 46 -26.64 3.68 -18.28
CA SER A 46 -26.15 2.88 -17.15
C SER A 46 -24.81 2.20 -17.44
N LEU A 47 -24.61 1.69 -18.66
CA LEU A 47 -23.35 1.07 -19.06
C LEU A 47 -22.19 2.09 -19.13
N MET A 48 -22.48 3.32 -19.58
CA MET A 48 -21.52 4.42 -19.59
C MET A 48 -21.17 4.86 -18.17
N LEU A 49 -22.11 4.83 -17.23
CA LEU A 49 -21.83 5.09 -15.82
C LEU A 49 -20.94 4.01 -15.22
N LEU A 50 -21.23 2.75 -15.53
CA LEU A 50 -20.46 1.63 -15.00
C LEU A 50 -19.04 1.56 -15.58
N ASN A 51 -18.83 1.88 -16.87
CA ASN A 51 -17.55 1.61 -17.55
C ASN A 51 -16.82 2.84 -18.06
N GLY A 52 -17.38 4.03 -17.92
CA GLY A 52 -16.77 5.26 -18.41
C GLY A 52 -15.53 5.64 -17.62
N GLN A 53 -14.41 5.94 -18.31
CA GLN A 53 -13.16 6.37 -17.67
C GLN A 53 -13.36 7.54 -16.71
N PHE A 54 -14.23 8.49 -17.08
CA PHE A 54 -14.57 9.62 -16.21
C PHE A 54 -15.15 9.16 -14.86
N ILE A 55 -16.08 8.19 -14.86
CA ILE A 55 -16.67 7.69 -13.62
C ILE A 55 -15.66 6.90 -12.82
N LEU A 56 -14.82 6.07 -13.46
CA LEU A 56 -13.73 5.38 -12.78
C LEU A 56 -12.78 6.38 -12.08
N ASP A 57 -12.39 7.46 -12.76
CA ASP A 57 -11.53 8.50 -12.20
C ASP A 57 -12.20 9.25 -11.04
N GLN A 58 -13.51 9.57 -11.16
CA GLN A 58 -14.25 10.22 -10.05
C GLN A 58 -14.45 9.27 -8.87
N SER A 59 -14.66 7.98 -9.12
CA SER A 59 -14.80 6.96 -8.08
C SER A 59 -13.53 6.83 -7.24
N ALA A 60 -12.37 6.85 -7.91
CA ALA A 60 -11.07 6.80 -7.25
C ALA A 60 -10.84 8.06 -6.39
N LYS A 61 -11.19 9.25 -6.90
CA LYS A 61 -11.11 10.51 -6.14
C LYS A 61 -12.07 10.56 -4.96
N LEU A 62 -13.29 10.03 -5.12
CA LEU A 62 -14.27 9.94 -4.05
C LEU A 62 -13.75 9.01 -2.94
N ALA A 63 -13.20 7.86 -3.29
CA ALA A 63 -12.58 6.93 -2.34
C ALA A 63 -11.39 7.56 -1.60
N ASP A 64 -10.49 8.25 -2.31
CA ASP A 64 -9.34 8.93 -1.70
C ASP A 64 -9.77 10.03 -0.73
N ARG A 65 -10.78 10.81 -1.11
CA ARG A 65 -11.34 11.87 -0.27
C ARG A 65 -12.08 11.30 0.94
N ALA A 66 -12.81 10.20 0.77
CA ALA A 66 -13.44 9.50 1.89
C ALA A 66 -12.38 8.95 2.86
N ALA A 67 -11.26 8.43 2.35
CA ALA A 67 -10.16 7.94 3.17
C ALA A 67 -9.47 9.05 3.98
N SER A 68 -9.33 10.26 3.43
CA SER A 68 -8.70 11.39 4.12
C SER A 68 -9.61 12.12 5.10
N GLU A 69 -10.92 12.17 4.83
CA GLU A 69 -11.91 12.93 5.60
C GLU A 69 -12.75 12.05 6.56
N ALA A 70 -12.53 10.74 6.60
CA ALA A 70 -13.30 9.84 7.44
C ALA A 70 -13.11 10.12 8.94
N GLU A 71 -14.22 10.33 9.64
CA GLU A 71 -14.28 10.43 11.09
C GLU A 71 -14.65 9.08 11.72
N SER A 72 -14.21 8.85 12.96
CA SER A 72 -14.52 7.61 13.68
C SER A 72 -16.02 7.42 13.87
N ILE A 73 -16.52 6.21 13.61
CA ILE A 73 -17.92 5.84 13.92
C ILE A 73 -18.02 5.21 15.31
N SER A 74 -19.22 5.23 15.91
CA SER A 74 -19.43 4.73 17.27
C SER A 74 -19.15 3.23 17.39
N GLY A 75 -18.64 2.80 18.56
CA GLY A 75 -18.36 1.38 18.84
C GLY A 75 -19.60 0.49 18.75
N GLU A 76 -20.77 1.00 19.14
CA GLU A 76 -22.05 0.31 19.00
C GLU A 76 -22.38 0.04 17.52
N ARG A 77 -22.20 1.03 16.65
CA ARG A 77 -22.43 0.88 15.21
C ARG A 77 -21.40 -0.04 14.56
N LEU A 78 -20.15 -0.05 15.03
CA LEU A 78 -19.13 -1.00 14.56
C LEU A 78 -19.47 -2.44 14.92
N ALA A 79 -20.02 -2.67 16.11
CA ALA A 79 -20.32 -4.00 16.62
C ALA A 79 -21.45 -4.73 15.87
N THR A 80 -22.30 -3.99 15.13
CA THR A 80 -23.39 -4.58 14.32
C THR A 80 -22.95 -4.97 12.92
N LEU A 81 -21.74 -4.57 12.50
CA LEU A 81 -21.26 -4.78 11.14
C LEU A 81 -20.68 -6.19 10.93
N PRO A 82 -20.77 -6.71 9.70
CA PRO A 82 -20.09 -7.94 9.31
C PRO A 82 -18.57 -7.82 9.50
N GLU A 83 -17.91 -8.94 9.77
CA GLU A 83 -16.46 -8.98 9.89
C GLU A 83 -15.80 -8.76 8.52
N LEU A 84 -14.90 -7.78 8.46
CA LEU A 84 -14.06 -7.54 7.29
C LEU A 84 -12.88 -8.52 7.29
N PRO A 85 -12.42 -8.97 6.11
CA PRO A 85 -11.28 -9.87 6.00
C PRO A 85 -10.04 -9.25 6.65
N LYS A 86 -9.45 -9.94 7.62
CA LYS A 86 -8.15 -9.57 8.16
C LYS A 86 -7.09 -10.02 7.16
N LEU A 87 -6.36 -9.07 6.57
CA LEU A 87 -5.16 -9.41 5.81
C LEU A 87 -4.17 -10.06 6.76
N LYS A 88 -3.54 -11.15 6.32
CA LYS A 88 -2.38 -11.68 7.02
C LYS A 88 -1.33 -10.57 7.01
N GLN A 89 -1.00 -10.03 8.18
CA GLN A 89 0.00 -8.98 8.28
C GLN A 89 1.29 -9.48 7.62
N SER A 90 1.98 -8.59 6.90
CA SER A 90 3.29 -8.95 6.38
C SER A 90 4.16 -9.41 7.54
N LEU A 91 4.80 -10.57 7.37
CA LEU A 91 5.81 -11.05 8.32
C LEU A 91 7.04 -10.12 8.34
N TRP A 92 7.14 -9.20 7.37
CA TRP A 92 8.22 -8.25 7.24
C TRP A 92 7.85 -6.87 7.77
N ARG A 93 8.79 -6.26 8.48
CA ARG A 93 8.77 -4.86 8.92
C ARG A 93 10.03 -4.17 8.41
N TYR A 94 9.92 -2.87 8.12
CA TYR A 94 10.98 -2.08 7.52
C TYR A 94 11.27 -0.85 8.37
N GLY A 95 12.54 -0.64 8.68
CA GLY A 95 12.92 0.41 9.59
C GLY A 95 14.41 0.71 9.58
N PHE A 96 14.82 1.45 10.59
CA PHE A 96 16.19 1.85 10.84
C PHE A 96 16.54 1.67 12.32
N GLY A 97 17.83 1.70 12.61
CA GLY A 97 18.35 1.65 13.98
C GLY A 97 19.76 1.10 13.98
N TYR A 98 20.08 0.26 14.96
CA TYR A 98 21.42 -0.32 15.11
C TYR A 98 21.39 -1.60 15.95
N PHE A 99 22.45 -2.39 15.84
CA PHE A 99 22.73 -3.47 16.78
C PHE A 99 23.54 -2.93 17.96
N ASP A 100 23.00 -3.05 19.17
CA ASP A 100 23.69 -2.65 20.39
C ASP A 100 24.55 -3.81 20.90
N GLU A 101 25.87 -3.68 20.75
CA GLU A 101 26.84 -4.69 21.18
C GLU A 101 26.87 -4.89 22.70
N THR A 102 26.40 -3.91 23.48
CA THR A 102 26.39 -4.01 24.95
C THR A 102 25.24 -4.86 25.46
N THR A 103 24.05 -4.72 24.85
CA THR A 103 22.86 -5.50 25.20
C THR A 103 22.72 -6.77 24.37
N GLY A 104 23.42 -6.85 23.24
CA GLY A 104 23.28 -7.92 22.26
C GLY A 104 21.95 -7.90 21.53
N GLN A 105 21.28 -6.75 21.47
CA GLN A 105 19.93 -6.58 20.90
C GLN A 105 19.89 -5.56 19.76
N THR A 106 18.92 -5.72 18.87
CA THR A 106 18.64 -4.75 17.82
C THR A 106 17.70 -3.65 18.33
N VAL A 107 18.15 -2.41 18.26
CA VAL A 107 17.29 -1.23 18.38
C VAL A 107 16.63 -0.98 17.02
N PHE A 108 15.30 -1.01 16.98
CA PHE A 108 14.53 -0.90 15.74
C PHE A 108 13.44 0.16 15.85
N THR A 109 13.40 1.05 14.86
CA THR A 109 12.32 2.03 14.66
C THR A 109 11.79 1.90 13.24
N ALA A 110 10.47 1.81 13.08
CA ALA A 110 9.85 1.69 11.76
C ALA A 110 10.07 2.96 10.93
N PHE A 111 10.24 2.81 9.61
CA PHE A 111 10.31 3.97 8.73
C PHE A 111 8.96 4.71 8.71
N PRO A 112 8.98 6.06 8.74
CA PRO A 112 7.74 6.83 8.79
C PRO A 112 7.09 7.04 7.42
N HIS A 113 7.81 6.83 6.30
CA HIS A 113 7.32 7.19 4.97
C HIS A 113 7.48 6.05 3.96
N TRP A 114 6.38 5.75 3.26
CA TRP A 114 6.30 4.83 2.13
C TRP A 114 5.98 5.60 0.85
N THR A 115 6.76 5.39 -0.21
CA THR A 115 6.60 6.10 -1.50
C THR A 115 5.72 5.37 -2.50
N GLY A 116 5.37 4.12 -2.24
CA GLY A 116 4.80 3.18 -3.22
C GLY A 116 5.75 2.04 -3.57
N ASP A 117 7.05 2.26 -3.43
CA ASP A 117 8.12 1.31 -3.77
C ASP A 117 9.34 1.35 -2.84
N GLN A 118 9.40 2.33 -1.93
CA GLN A 118 10.51 2.53 -0.98
C GLN A 118 10.02 2.96 0.40
N TRP A 119 10.71 2.48 1.43
CA TRP A 119 10.62 2.98 2.81
C TRP A 119 11.79 3.94 3.08
N ARG A 120 11.50 5.12 3.65
CA ARG A 120 12.50 6.16 3.95
C ARG A 120 12.03 7.13 5.04
N GLY A 121 12.90 8.07 5.43
CA GLY A 121 12.59 9.07 6.47
C GLY A 121 11.56 10.13 6.10
N GLY A 122 11.51 10.57 4.84
CA GLY A 122 10.62 11.64 4.43
C GLY A 122 10.33 11.67 2.93
N GLN A 123 9.64 12.70 2.46
CA GLN A 123 9.33 12.86 1.03
C GLN A 123 10.56 13.20 0.18
N GLN A 124 11.56 13.85 0.78
CA GLN A 124 12.80 14.26 0.12
C GLN A 124 13.97 13.43 0.65
N LEU A 125 14.98 13.24 -0.20
CA LEU A 125 16.26 12.63 0.17
C LEU A 125 17.38 13.66 -0.08
N PRO A 126 18.32 13.86 0.86
CA PRO A 126 18.32 13.27 2.20
C PRO A 126 17.19 13.82 3.09
N ASP A 127 16.66 12.97 3.96
CA ASP A 127 15.73 13.38 5.02
C ASP A 127 16.50 14.18 6.10
N PRO A 128 15.94 15.25 6.68
CA PRO A 128 16.65 16.05 7.70
C PRO A 128 17.06 15.27 8.96
N THR A 129 16.40 14.15 9.28
CA THR A 129 16.65 13.35 10.48
C THR A 129 17.32 12.02 10.15
N LEU A 130 16.86 11.33 9.11
CA LEU A 130 17.33 9.99 8.73
C LEU A 130 18.34 10.00 7.58
N GLY A 131 18.63 11.17 7.01
CA GLY A 131 19.62 11.33 5.95
C GLY A 131 19.30 10.47 4.73
N TRP A 132 20.26 9.65 4.30
CA TRP A 132 20.11 8.79 3.12
C TRP A 132 19.45 7.43 3.40
N ALA A 133 19.05 7.15 4.66
CA ALA A 133 18.51 5.86 5.06
C ALA A 133 17.22 5.52 4.29
N LEU A 134 17.28 4.44 3.51
CA LEU A 134 16.14 3.94 2.74
C LEU A 134 16.23 2.43 2.49
N LEU A 135 15.08 1.81 2.24
CA LEU A 135 14.94 0.45 1.75
C LEU A 135 14.02 0.42 0.52
N HIS A 136 14.40 -0.35 -0.49
CA HIS A 136 13.55 -0.74 -1.63
C HIS A 136 13.53 -2.28 -1.72
N SER A 137 12.80 -2.89 -2.65
CA SER A 137 12.58 -4.35 -2.66
C SER A 137 13.86 -5.21 -2.66
N SER A 138 14.90 -4.82 -3.41
CA SER A 138 16.15 -5.59 -3.53
C SER A 138 17.27 -5.15 -2.58
N GLY A 139 17.19 -3.98 -1.97
CA GLY A 139 18.30 -3.42 -1.21
C GLY A 139 17.94 -2.15 -0.45
N GLY A 140 18.88 -1.21 -0.42
CA GLY A 140 18.71 0.08 0.23
C GLY A 140 19.99 0.90 0.27
N HIS A 141 20.00 1.89 1.16
CA HIS A 141 21.17 2.71 1.46
C HIS A 141 21.16 3.03 2.96
N PRO A 142 22.24 2.76 3.72
CA PRO A 142 22.37 3.17 5.12
C PRO A 142 22.77 4.65 5.25
N ASP A 143 22.69 5.24 6.43
CA ASP A 143 23.14 6.63 6.64
C ASP A 143 24.31 6.74 7.64
N SER A 144 24.24 6.00 8.74
CA SER A 144 25.28 5.96 9.76
C SER A 144 25.20 4.63 10.51
N ALA A 145 26.18 4.32 11.36
CA ALA A 145 26.14 3.12 12.21
C ALA A 145 24.90 3.09 13.14
N GLU A 146 24.43 4.25 13.62
CA GLU A 146 23.21 4.38 14.46
C GLU A 146 21.92 4.46 13.64
N ARG A 147 22.04 4.60 12.31
CA ARG A 147 20.93 4.64 11.35
C ARG A 147 21.19 3.63 10.23
N ALA A 148 21.54 2.42 10.64
CA ALA A 148 21.55 1.25 9.79
C ALA A 148 20.12 0.99 9.31
N VAL A 149 19.97 0.44 8.12
CA VAL A 149 18.66 0.04 7.61
C VAL A 149 18.38 -1.40 7.98
N ILE A 150 17.15 -1.69 8.38
CA ILE A 150 16.77 -2.97 8.98
C ILE A 150 15.52 -3.51 8.27
N ARG A 151 15.65 -4.71 7.70
CA ARG A 151 14.49 -5.54 7.38
C ARG A 151 14.32 -6.53 8.53
N ARG A 152 13.15 -6.53 9.17
CA ARG A 152 12.82 -7.43 10.27
C ARG A 152 11.80 -8.44 9.81
N TRP A 153 12.12 -9.73 9.89
CA TRP A 153 11.13 -10.80 9.77
C TRP A 153 10.63 -11.18 11.17
N VAL A 154 9.32 -11.43 11.30
CA VAL A 154 8.66 -11.86 12.53
C VAL A 154 8.00 -13.22 12.27
N ALA A 155 8.30 -14.19 13.12
CA ALA A 155 7.73 -15.53 13.02
C ALA A 155 6.24 -15.53 13.38
N ASP A 156 5.45 -16.30 12.64
CA ASP A 156 4.01 -16.55 12.88
C ASP A 156 3.72 -17.95 13.43
N GLY A 157 4.75 -18.59 13.97
CA GLY A 157 4.68 -19.90 14.59
C GLY A 157 6.07 -20.51 14.78
N ASP A 158 6.14 -21.53 15.63
CA ASP A 158 7.37 -22.30 15.84
C ASP A 158 7.84 -22.95 14.54
N CYS A 159 9.11 -22.74 14.18
CA CYS A 159 9.66 -23.25 12.94
C CYS A 159 11.19 -23.36 12.96
N GLN A 160 11.72 -24.07 11.97
CA GLN A 160 13.13 -24.02 11.60
C GLN A 160 13.27 -23.22 10.31
N ILE A 161 14.26 -22.34 10.26
CA ILE A 161 14.56 -21.58 9.04
C ILE A 161 15.98 -21.83 8.55
N ILE A 162 16.12 -21.85 7.23
CA ILE A 162 17.39 -21.70 6.51
C ILE A 162 17.35 -20.34 5.83
N ILE A 163 18.43 -19.58 5.93
CA ILE A 163 18.53 -18.26 5.33
C ILE A 163 19.53 -18.33 4.18
N ASP A 164 19.08 -17.96 2.99
CA ASP A 164 19.93 -17.74 1.83
C ASP A 164 19.87 -16.27 1.44
N GLY A 165 21.03 -15.66 1.19
CA GLY A 165 21.09 -14.28 0.75
C GLY A 165 22.42 -13.97 0.11
N LYS A 166 22.45 -12.94 -0.72
CA LYS A 166 23.67 -12.45 -1.37
C LYS A 166 23.79 -10.95 -1.18
N LEU A 167 24.69 -10.51 -0.32
CA LEU A 167 24.93 -9.08 -0.08
C LEU A 167 25.88 -8.57 -1.16
N SER A 168 25.54 -7.46 -1.79
CA SER A 168 26.37 -6.84 -2.82
C SER A 168 26.45 -5.35 -2.64
N HIS A 169 27.66 -4.83 -2.86
CA HIS A 169 27.97 -3.41 -2.94
C HIS A 169 28.70 -3.15 -4.27
N PRO A 170 28.02 -2.62 -5.29
CA PRO A 170 28.57 -2.55 -6.64
C PRO A 170 29.62 -1.44 -6.82
N SER A 171 29.54 -0.35 -6.04
CA SER A 171 30.45 0.79 -6.18
C SER A 171 31.88 0.42 -5.78
N GLU A 172 32.85 0.93 -6.53
CA GLU A 172 34.27 0.98 -6.16
C GLU A 172 34.61 2.14 -5.23
N ASN A 173 33.74 3.15 -5.20
CA ASN A 173 33.83 4.30 -4.30
C ASN A 173 33.13 3.98 -2.97
N GLY A 174 33.57 4.64 -1.91
CA GLY A 174 33.09 4.40 -0.55
C GLY A 174 34.01 3.45 0.20
N ASP A 175 33.55 2.95 1.34
CA ASP A 175 34.18 1.85 2.06
C ASP A 175 33.30 0.60 2.14
N GLY A 176 32.09 0.66 1.57
CA GLY A 176 31.17 -0.45 1.43
C GLY A 176 30.32 -0.66 2.67
N VAL A 177 29.51 -1.70 2.63
CA VAL A 177 28.50 -1.96 3.65
C VAL A 177 28.82 -3.19 4.47
N ARG A 178 28.30 -3.21 5.69
CA ARG A 178 28.29 -4.39 6.55
C ARG A 178 26.86 -4.92 6.67
N GLY A 179 26.67 -6.20 6.36
CA GLY A 179 25.42 -6.91 6.62
C GLY A 179 25.54 -7.77 7.87
N ARG A 180 24.56 -7.68 8.77
CA ARG A 180 24.40 -8.55 9.94
C ARG A 180 23.03 -9.22 9.92
N ILE A 181 23.00 -10.48 10.32
CA ILE A 181 21.75 -11.18 10.65
C ILE A 181 21.73 -11.41 12.15
N VAL A 182 20.68 -10.92 12.80
CA VAL A 182 20.53 -10.96 14.26
C VAL A 182 19.19 -11.60 14.61
N SER A 183 19.25 -12.64 15.44
CA SER A 183 18.07 -13.18 16.12
C SER A 183 17.91 -12.49 17.47
N ASN A 184 16.67 -12.09 17.80
CA ASN A 184 16.36 -11.57 19.15
C ASN A 184 16.70 -12.57 20.27
N ARG A 185 16.74 -13.87 19.94
CA ARG A 185 17.01 -14.95 20.88
C ARG A 185 18.46 -15.40 20.88
N SER A 186 19.05 -15.60 19.71
CA SER A 186 20.40 -16.16 19.57
C SER A 186 21.49 -15.12 19.35
N GLY A 187 21.14 -13.83 19.26
CA GLY A 187 22.06 -12.74 18.95
C GLY A 187 22.52 -12.77 17.49
N VAL A 188 23.75 -12.33 17.23
CA VAL A 188 24.31 -12.31 15.87
C VAL A 188 24.54 -13.73 15.36
N VAL A 189 23.86 -14.08 14.28
CA VAL A 189 23.99 -15.39 13.60
C VAL A 189 24.80 -15.31 12.31
N GLY A 190 25.12 -14.10 11.84
CA GLY A 190 25.99 -13.88 10.70
C GLY A 190 26.40 -12.41 10.54
N ASN A 191 27.61 -12.19 10.03
CA ASN A 191 28.19 -10.87 9.80
C ASN A 191 29.14 -10.91 8.59
N TRP A 192 28.94 -10.02 7.63
CA TRP A 192 29.70 -9.96 6.39
C TRP A 192 29.93 -8.52 5.96
N ASP A 193 31.09 -8.24 5.37
CA ASP A 193 31.38 -6.95 4.73
C ASP A 193 31.36 -7.15 3.19
N ALA A 194 30.81 -6.18 2.47
CA ALA A 194 30.82 -6.16 1.00
C ALA A 194 31.31 -4.79 0.50
N HIS A 195 32.32 -4.81 -0.37
CA HIS A 195 32.86 -3.62 -1.01
C HIS A 195 33.32 -3.98 -2.43
N HIS A 196 32.84 -3.25 -3.43
CA HIS A 196 33.02 -3.54 -4.85
C HIS A 196 32.92 -5.03 -5.21
N GLY A 197 31.81 -5.65 -4.82
CA GLY A 197 31.65 -7.09 -4.94
C GLY A 197 30.42 -7.62 -4.23
N GLU A 198 30.41 -8.93 -4.05
CA GLU A 198 29.31 -9.69 -3.47
C GLU A 198 29.81 -10.78 -2.54
N VAL A 199 28.99 -11.13 -1.55
CA VAL A 199 29.28 -12.17 -0.56
C VAL A 199 28.02 -12.97 -0.27
N ASP A 200 28.15 -14.30 -0.22
CA ASP A 200 27.07 -15.20 0.18
C ASP A 200 26.88 -15.14 1.69
N THR A 201 25.64 -14.95 2.13
CA THR A 201 25.25 -14.66 3.52
C THR A 201 24.41 -15.79 4.13
N ARG A 202 24.69 -17.03 3.71
CA ARG A 202 23.91 -18.21 4.08
C ARG A 202 24.02 -18.53 5.58
N VAL A 203 22.90 -18.90 6.20
CA VAL A 203 22.81 -19.45 7.56
C VAL A 203 22.00 -20.75 7.51
N ASP A 204 22.64 -21.88 7.86
CA ASP A 204 22.14 -23.22 7.53
C ASP A 204 20.91 -23.68 8.33
N ARG A 205 20.80 -23.36 9.62
CA ARG A 205 19.62 -23.70 10.43
C ARG A 205 19.54 -22.82 11.67
N ILE A 206 18.36 -22.25 11.90
CA ILE A 206 18.01 -21.52 13.12
C ILE A 206 16.65 -22.04 13.62
N GLU A 207 16.59 -22.37 14.91
CA GLU A 207 15.32 -22.66 15.61
C GLU A 207 14.65 -21.35 16.00
N ILE A 208 13.35 -21.21 15.70
CA ILE A 208 12.56 -20.00 15.86
C ILE A 208 11.30 -20.35 16.63
N ASN A 209 10.98 -19.58 17.66
CA ASN A 209 9.68 -19.65 18.33
C ASN A 209 8.68 -18.68 17.70
N ASP A 210 7.39 -18.91 17.93
CA ASP A 210 6.35 -17.95 17.59
C ASP A 210 6.65 -16.54 18.16
N GLY A 211 6.55 -15.52 17.30
CA GLY A 211 6.88 -14.14 17.63
C GLY A 211 8.36 -13.76 17.67
N ASP A 212 9.30 -14.69 17.51
CA ASP A 212 10.73 -14.37 17.38
C ASP A 212 11.00 -13.50 16.14
N THR A 213 12.08 -12.71 16.20
CA THR A 213 12.46 -11.80 15.13
C THR A 213 13.85 -12.07 14.58
N ILE A 214 13.97 -11.98 13.27
CA ILE A 214 15.24 -12.02 12.54
C ILE A 214 15.45 -10.68 11.84
N ASP A 215 16.49 -9.97 12.24
CA ASP A 215 16.86 -8.67 11.71
C ASP A 215 18.01 -8.78 10.72
N PHE A 216 17.77 -8.30 9.51
CA PHE A 216 18.75 -8.10 8.46
C PHE A 216 19.16 -6.64 8.49
N ILE A 217 20.29 -6.37 9.13
CA ILE A 217 20.80 -5.04 9.41
C ILE A 217 21.89 -4.74 8.40
N VAL A 218 21.79 -3.60 7.70
CA VAL A 218 22.87 -3.09 6.87
C VAL A 218 23.30 -1.73 7.38
N ASP A 219 24.53 -1.68 7.89
CA ASP A 219 25.18 -0.47 8.36
C ASP A 219 26.27 -0.01 7.39
N CYS A 220 26.50 1.31 7.32
CA CYS A 220 27.68 1.85 6.68
C CYS A 220 28.89 1.57 7.59
N ARG A 221 30.06 1.37 7.00
CA ARG A 221 31.27 1.09 7.81
C ARG A 221 31.76 2.35 8.50
N SER A 222 32.60 3.14 7.84
CA SER A 222 33.16 4.37 8.39
C SER A 222 32.39 5.60 7.90
N ASN A 223 31.80 5.53 6.71
CA ASN A 223 30.98 6.59 6.12
C ASN A 223 29.93 5.98 5.16
N HIS A 224 28.90 6.72 4.78
CA HIS A 224 27.81 6.23 3.91
C HIS A 224 28.01 6.55 2.42
N THR A 225 29.17 7.03 2.00
CA THR A 225 29.33 7.54 0.64
C THR A 225 29.31 6.40 -0.37
N SER A 226 28.35 6.42 -1.29
CA SER A 226 28.16 5.38 -2.33
C SER A 226 27.74 4.00 -1.82
N ASP A 227 27.14 3.92 -0.62
CA ASP A 227 26.77 2.69 0.08
C ASP A 227 25.42 2.08 -0.36
N SER A 228 25.00 2.35 -1.59
CA SER A 228 23.86 1.62 -2.18
C SER A 228 24.20 0.13 -2.23
N PHE A 229 23.32 -0.72 -1.71
CA PHE A 229 23.52 -2.17 -1.67
C PHE A 229 22.32 -2.92 -2.23
N ASN A 230 22.53 -4.18 -2.63
CA ASN A 230 21.45 -5.15 -2.81
C ASN A 230 21.68 -6.35 -1.88
N TRP A 231 20.61 -6.81 -1.24
CA TRP A 231 20.62 -7.99 -0.37
C TRP A 231 19.28 -8.73 -0.43
N PRO A 232 18.97 -9.40 -1.55
CA PRO A 232 17.79 -10.28 -1.61
C PRO A 232 17.99 -11.48 -0.69
N ILE A 233 17.03 -11.68 0.21
CA ILE A 233 16.97 -12.81 1.15
C ILE A 233 15.85 -13.77 0.73
N THR A 234 16.14 -15.07 0.82
CA THR A 234 15.18 -16.17 0.78
C THR A 234 15.21 -16.90 2.11
N LEU A 235 14.05 -16.99 2.77
CA LEU A 235 13.87 -17.86 3.94
C LEU A 235 13.24 -19.17 3.47
N THR A 236 13.87 -20.28 3.80
CA THR A 236 13.27 -21.61 3.68
C THR A 236 12.76 -22.01 5.05
N VAL A 237 11.44 -22.04 5.22
CA VAL A 237 10.76 -22.30 6.49
C VAL A 237 10.27 -23.73 6.52
N HIS A 238 10.61 -24.44 7.59
CA HIS A 238 10.19 -25.80 7.87
C HIS A 238 9.34 -25.81 9.14
N ARG A 239 8.07 -26.18 9.03
CA ARG A 239 7.18 -26.43 10.18
C ARG A 239 6.88 -27.93 10.30
N PRO A 240 6.73 -28.46 11.52
CA PRO A 240 6.39 -29.87 11.70
C PRO A 240 5.06 -30.23 11.02
N GLY A 241 5.10 -31.14 10.06
CA GLY A 241 3.90 -31.63 9.36
C GLY A 241 3.38 -30.74 8.23
N GLU A 242 4.09 -29.67 7.88
CA GLU A 242 3.81 -28.83 6.71
C GLU A 242 4.87 -29.03 5.62
N ASP A 243 4.51 -28.71 4.37
CA ASP A 243 5.46 -28.63 3.28
C ASP A 243 6.44 -27.45 3.48
N GLU A 244 7.61 -27.56 2.85
CA GLU A 244 8.61 -26.48 2.84
C GLU A 244 8.05 -25.20 2.22
N LEU A 245 8.15 -24.09 2.95
CA LEU A 245 7.69 -22.78 2.49
C LEU A 245 8.89 -21.88 2.20
N LYS A 246 9.02 -21.41 0.95
CA LYS A 246 10.04 -20.42 0.56
C LYS A 246 9.47 -19.01 0.52
N LEU A 247 10.08 -18.10 1.27
CA LEU A 247 9.70 -16.70 1.37
C LEU A 247 10.79 -15.80 0.79
N SER A 248 10.47 -15.07 -0.28
CA SER A 248 11.38 -14.09 -0.88
C SER A 248 11.12 -12.70 -0.28
N SER A 249 12.13 -12.12 0.35
CA SER A 249 12.06 -10.75 0.89
C SER A 249 11.79 -9.69 -0.18
N GLN A 250 12.21 -9.92 -1.43
CA GLN A 250 11.97 -9.00 -2.54
C GLN A 250 10.52 -9.07 -3.02
N GLN A 251 9.97 -10.28 -3.18
CA GLN A 251 8.58 -10.48 -3.63
C GLN A 251 7.57 -10.07 -2.55
N GLN A 252 7.95 -10.19 -1.28
CA GLN A 252 7.11 -9.81 -0.14
C GLN A 252 7.37 -8.38 0.34
N PHE A 253 8.18 -7.60 -0.38
CA PHE A 253 8.43 -6.20 -0.04
C PHE A 253 7.17 -5.37 -0.25
N ALA A 254 6.65 -4.80 0.84
CA ALA A 254 5.38 -4.09 0.83
C ALA A 254 5.42 -2.83 1.70
N GLY A 255 4.49 -1.92 1.42
CA GLY A 255 4.21 -0.75 2.24
C GLY A 255 3.55 -1.10 3.58
N PRO A 256 3.02 -0.10 4.30
CA PRO A 256 2.40 -0.32 5.61
C PRO A 256 1.26 -1.34 5.49
N ALA A 257 1.13 -2.20 6.50
CA ALA A 257 0.02 -3.13 6.57
C ALA A 257 -1.30 -2.36 6.51
N GLU A 258 -2.10 -2.64 5.49
CA GLU A 258 -3.41 -2.04 5.37
C GLU A 258 -4.31 -2.58 6.49
N SER A 259 -5.07 -1.71 7.14
CA SER A 259 -6.04 -2.09 8.18
C SER A 259 -7.47 -1.87 7.68
N THR A 260 -8.34 -2.84 7.95
CA THR A 260 -9.77 -2.76 7.64
C THR A 260 -10.53 -1.91 8.66
N GLU A 261 -9.92 -1.55 9.80
CA GLU A 261 -10.57 -0.84 10.90
C GLU A 261 -11.19 0.49 10.48
N LYS A 262 -10.56 1.19 9.54
CA LYS A 262 -11.05 2.49 9.07
C LYS A 262 -12.10 2.38 7.96
N LEU A 263 -12.28 1.20 7.33
CA LEU A 263 -13.16 1.06 6.18
C LEU A 263 -14.62 1.43 6.48
N PRO A 264 -15.24 1.01 7.61
CA PRO A 264 -16.61 1.43 7.93
C PRO A 264 -16.80 2.94 7.99
N ALA A 265 -15.84 3.66 8.58
CA ALA A 265 -15.86 5.13 8.62
C ALA A 265 -15.73 5.75 7.22
N GLN A 266 -14.90 5.16 6.35
CA GLN A 266 -14.76 5.60 4.97
C GLN A 266 -16.03 5.39 4.15
N ILE A 267 -16.77 4.29 4.38
CA ILE A 267 -18.07 4.05 3.73
C ILE A 267 -19.06 5.15 4.10
N VAL A 268 -19.18 5.45 5.40
CA VAL A 268 -20.07 6.53 5.88
C VAL A 268 -19.69 7.85 5.21
N ARG A 269 -18.39 8.17 5.17
CA ARG A 269 -17.93 9.39 4.51
C ARG A 269 -18.21 9.40 3.01
N ALA A 270 -18.04 8.28 2.31
CA ALA A 270 -18.36 8.18 0.89
C ALA A 270 -19.86 8.43 0.63
N TRP A 271 -20.74 7.93 1.49
CA TRP A 271 -22.19 8.21 1.43
C TRP A 271 -22.50 9.70 1.60
N GLN A 272 -21.91 10.34 2.62
CA GLN A 272 -22.09 11.77 2.85
C GLN A 272 -21.62 12.61 1.67
N LEU A 273 -20.52 12.20 1.03
CA LEU A 273 -19.96 12.89 -0.13
C LEU A 273 -20.79 12.66 -1.41
N ALA A 274 -21.38 11.46 -1.57
CA ALA A 274 -22.16 11.10 -2.76
C ALA A 274 -23.62 11.57 -2.69
N TYR A 275 -24.28 11.38 -1.55
CA TYR A 275 -25.72 11.56 -1.37
C TYR A 275 -26.10 12.63 -0.32
N CYS A 276 -25.12 13.29 0.29
CA CYS A 276 -25.35 14.33 1.31
C CYS A 276 -26.12 13.85 2.55
N ARG A 277 -26.04 12.55 2.86
CA ARG A 277 -26.64 11.92 4.05
C ARG A 277 -25.79 10.75 4.55
N ASP A 278 -26.05 10.31 5.77
CA ASP A 278 -25.51 9.07 6.28
C ASP A 278 -26.20 7.85 5.62
N PRO A 279 -25.48 6.72 5.48
CA PRO A 279 -26.14 5.46 5.15
C PRO A 279 -27.00 5.02 6.34
N ASP A 280 -28.12 4.36 6.05
CA ASP A 280 -28.83 3.62 7.08
C ASP A 280 -28.05 2.35 7.52
N GLU A 281 -28.63 1.58 8.45
CA GLU A 281 -27.96 0.39 8.99
C GLU A 281 -27.80 -0.72 7.95
N ASP A 282 -28.81 -0.94 7.11
CA ASP A 282 -28.81 -1.99 6.09
C ASP A 282 -27.88 -1.62 4.92
N GLU A 283 -27.88 -0.37 4.50
CA GLU A 283 -26.97 0.18 3.49
C GLU A 283 -25.51 0.07 3.92
N LEU A 284 -25.21 0.44 5.16
CA LEU A 284 -23.86 0.33 5.70
C LEU A 284 -23.44 -1.14 5.77
N LYS A 285 -24.31 -2.02 6.26
CA LYS A 285 -24.04 -3.47 6.33
C LYS A 285 -23.78 -4.05 4.95
N MET A 286 -24.64 -3.77 3.98
CA MET A 286 -24.49 -4.25 2.60
C MET A 286 -23.18 -3.78 1.96
N SER A 287 -22.76 -2.55 2.26
CA SER A 287 -21.50 -1.98 1.77
C SER A 287 -20.27 -2.62 2.39
N VAL A 288 -20.33 -2.94 3.69
CA VAL A 288 -19.28 -3.71 4.37
C VAL A 288 -19.19 -5.13 3.79
N GLU A 289 -20.32 -5.80 3.56
CA GLU A 289 -20.34 -7.13 2.92
C GLU A 289 -19.79 -7.10 1.49
N PHE A 290 -20.11 -6.03 0.74
CA PHE A 290 -19.57 -5.82 -0.59
C PHE A 290 -18.04 -5.68 -0.56
N LEU A 291 -17.51 -4.82 0.30
CA LEU A 291 -16.06 -4.65 0.47
C LEU A 291 -15.39 -5.96 0.90
N ALA A 292 -15.98 -6.71 1.84
CA ALA A 292 -15.45 -8.00 2.28
C ALA A 292 -15.28 -8.97 1.11
N LYS A 293 -16.30 -9.08 0.24
CA LYS A 293 -16.25 -9.93 -0.96
C LYS A 293 -15.21 -9.46 -1.98
N GLN A 294 -15.12 -8.15 -2.21
CA GLN A 294 -14.12 -7.55 -3.12
C GLN A 294 -12.70 -7.82 -2.64
N ILE A 295 -12.44 -7.61 -1.35
CA ILE A 295 -11.13 -7.85 -0.73
C ILE A 295 -10.76 -9.32 -0.83
N GLN A 296 -11.65 -10.24 -0.47
CA GLN A 296 -11.39 -11.69 -0.59
C GLN A 296 -11.06 -12.11 -2.03
N THR A 297 -11.80 -11.55 -3.00
CA THR A 297 -11.57 -11.85 -4.42
C THR A 297 -10.18 -11.37 -4.87
N MET A 298 -9.78 -10.16 -4.49
CA MET A 298 -8.47 -9.60 -4.84
C MET A 298 -7.31 -10.32 -4.13
N ILE A 299 -7.52 -10.82 -2.90
CA ILE A 299 -6.56 -11.67 -2.20
C ILE A 299 -6.37 -12.99 -2.95
N ALA A 300 -7.46 -13.63 -3.38
CA ALA A 300 -7.42 -14.90 -4.09
C ALA A 300 -6.91 -14.78 -5.53
N SER A 301 -7.02 -13.59 -6.15
CA SER A 301 -6.63 -13.33 -7.53
C SER A 301 -6.01 -11.93 -7.66
N PRO A 302 -4.67 -11.81 -7.50
CA PRO A 302 -3.97 -10.52 -7.41
C PRO A 302 -3.88 -9.61 -8.66
N PRO A 303 -4.08 -10.02 -9.92
CA PRO A 303 -3.72 -9.16 -11.06
C PRO A 303 -4.66 -7.98 -11.33
N SER A 304 -5.68 -7.74 -10.49
CA SER A 304 -6.75 -6.75 -10.73
C SER A 304 -6.53 -5.37 -10.08
N VAL A 305 -5.49 -5.19 -9.26
CA VAL A 305 -5.26 -3.91 -8.56
C VAL A 305 -4.38 -2.99 -9.42
N PRO A 306 -4.84 -1.78 -9.77
CA PRO A 306 -4.02 -0.81 -10.50
C PRO A 306 -2.72 -0.45 -9.76
N GLN A 307 -1.67 -0.16 -10.52
CA GLN A 307 -0.39 0.27 -9.94
C GLN A 307 -0.57 1.50 -9.05
N GLY A 308 0.01 1.46 -7.84
CA GLY A 308 -0.09 2.55 -6.86
C GLY A 308 -1.37 2.56 -6.04
N ARG A 309 -2.29 1.60 -6.25
CA ARG A 309 -3.45 1.37 -5.38
C ARG A 309 -3.22 0.16 -4.48
N THR A 310 -3.73 0.28 -3.28
CA THR A 310 -3.87 -0.83 -2.33
C THR A 310 -5.12 -1.67 -2.61
N ILE A 311 -5.20 -2.89 -2.05
CA ILE A 311 -6.41 -3.73 -2.16
C ILE A 311 -7.60 -2.98 -1.54
N PHE A 312 -7.40 -2.33 -0.40
CA PHE A 312 -8.48 -1.61 0.29
C PHE A 312 -8.89 -0.33 -0.43
N GLN A 313 -7.94 0.45 -0.96
CA GLN A 313 -8.29 1.60 -1.81
C GLN A 313 -9.03 1.16 -3.07
N GLN A 314 -8.64 0.04 -3.68
CA GLN A 314 -9.35 -0.47 -4.86
C GLN A 314 -10.76 -0.96 -4.50
N ALA A 315 -10.93 -1.65 -3.37
CA ALA A 315 -12.23 -2.07 -2.90
C ALA A 315 -13.16 -0.87 -2.63
N MET A 316 -12.64 0.18 -1.98
CA MET A 316 -13.36 1.45 -1.78
C MET A 316 -13.66 2.17 -3.11
N THR A 317 -12.76 2.10 -4.08
CA THR A 317 -12.99 2.64 -5.43
C THR A 317 -14.16 1.92 -6.11
N ASN A 318 -14.23 0.60 -6.02
CA ASN A 318 -15.32 -0.20 -6.59
C ASN A 318 -16.67 0.09 -5.88
N LEU A 319 -16.64 0.34 -4.56
CA LEU A 319 -17.82 0.78 -3.82
C LEU A 319 -18.27 2.17 -4.30
N CYS A 320 -17.35 3.13 -4.39
CA CYS A 320 -17.64 4.48 -4.87
C CYS A 320 -18.18 4.48 -6.30
N GLN A 321 -17.67 3.60 -7.17
CA GLN A 321 -18.21 3.39 -8.52
C GLN A 321 -19.66 2.92 -8.48
N SER A 322 -20.00 2.02 -7.56
CA SER A 322 -21.37 1.55 -7.35
C SER A 322 -22.28 2.67 -6.84
N LEU A 323 -21.78 3.52 -5.94
CA LEU A 323 -22.52 4.69 -5.43
C LEU A 323 -22.80 5.70 -6.54
N LEU A 324 -21.76 6.09 -7.28
CA LEU A 324 -21.93 7.01 -8.40
C LEU A 324 -22.88 6.43 -9.46
N SER A 325 -22.78 5.14 -9.75
CA SER A 325 -23.64 4.49 -10.76
C SER A 325 -25.06 4.18 -10.28
N SER A 326 -25.43 4.55 -9.06
CA SER A 326 -26.76 4.29 -8.51
C SER A 326 -27.80 5.31 -9.00
N ASN A 327 -29.07 4.95 -8.88
CA ASN A 327 -30.18 5.87 -9.19
C ASN A 327 -30.32 7.03 -8.18
N GLU A 328 -29.74 6.90 -6.99
CA GLU A 328 -29.78 7.95 -5.97
C GLU A 328 -28.76 9.05 -6.28
N PHE A 329 -27.68 8.71 -6.98
CA PHE A 329 -26.69 9.72 -7.36
C PHE A 329 -27.28 10.69 -8.39
N LEU A 330 -27.39 11.95 -7.98
CA LEU A 330 -27.86 13.03 -8.86
C LEU A 330 -26.71 13.56 -9.69
N TYR A 331 -26.75 13.25 -10.99
CA TYR A 331 -25.87 13.87 -11.97
C TYR A 331 -26.31 15.31 -12.23
N VAL A 332 -25.41 16.26 -12.00
CA VAL A 332 -25.60 17.63 -12.47
C VAL A 332 -25.17 17.66 -13.94
N GLU A 333 -26.14 17.69 -14.84
CA GLU A 333 -25.94 18.01 -16.27
C GLU A 333 -25.80 19.51 -16.50
#